data_AF-A0A410RTJ6-F1
#
_entry.id   AF-A0A410RTJ6-F1
#
_cell.length_a   1.000
_cell.length_b   1.000
_cell.length_c   1.000
_cell.angle_alpha   90.00
_cell.angle_beta   90.00
_cell.angle_gamma   90.00
#
_symmetry.space_group_name_H-M   'P 1'
#
loop_
_entity.id
_entity.type
_entity.pdbx_description
1 polymer ?
#
loop_
_entity_poly.entity_id
_entity_poly.type
_entity_poly.pdbx_seq_one_letter_code
_entity_poly.pdbx_strand_id
1 'polypeptide(L)'
;MKRYFGIIVVIALVIVAAVASHRTASARATEAERDADFRRIQSVYLERVGWMRTNPDEASYKDELKSFFKAYFDDVEAHLDRFNGNKKFDGYLAELEQRAESGGEKKDNRATDRKAFYEYARKQFDALHEGRYRPVLSATDKGMRLDIVSNDVVMVMGKPQIRLQLVLWGAQRVEKDEGKVKKMVTSAAFDTVWKLTDAKGKLLGEMRGGDPSMKIDYPERLIAGFPPQMLLGHYDLDLLPAEVTKLEMTINVASHAASGGNANATYTWKLDVPSEWKLGANETWEGATQEERPEEEIDPAKASAKKGE
;
A
#
# COMPACT_ATOMS: atom_id res chain seq x y z
N MET A 1 65.50 12.94 26.96
CA MET A 1 64.52 12.15 26.17
C MET A 1 63.18 11.91 26.87
N LYS A 2 63.13 11.46 28.15
CA LYS A 2 61.85 11.19 28.86
C LYS A 2 60.88 12.39 28.96
N ARG A 3 61.37 13.63 29.09
CA ARG A 3 60.54 14.86 29.16
C ARG A 3 59.89 15.26 27.82
N TYR A 4 60.52 14.96 26.69
CA TYR A 4 59.97 15.26 25.35
C TYR A 4 59.03 14.16 24.86
N PHE A 5 59.23 12.92 25.31
CA PHE A 5 58.35 11.79 24.99
C PHE A 5 56.91 12.02 25.48
N GLY A 6 56.74 12.54 26.71
CA GLY A 6 55.41 12.88 27.24
C GLY A 6 54.69 13.95 26.41
N ILE A 7 55.41 14.98 25.94
CA ILE A 7 54.86 16.04 25.08
C ILE A 7 54.47 15.49 23.71
N ILE A 8 55.31 14.63 23.12
CA ILE A 8 55.01 13.98 21.83
C ILE A 8 53.74 13.11 21.93
N VAL A 9 53.58 12.35 23.02
CA VAL A 9 52.37 11.54 23.25
C VAL A 9 51.12 12.41 23.40
N VAL A 10 51.20 13.52 24.12
CA VAL A 10 50.06 14.45 24.26
C VAL A 10 49.69 15.08 22.92
N ILE A 11 50.67 15.53 22.13
CA ILE A 11 50.42 16.06 20.79
C ILE A 11 49.78 15.00 19.88
N ALA A 12 50.29 13.76 19.91
CA ALA A 12 49.71 12.66 19.14
C ALA A 12 48.25 12.39 19.56
N LEU A 13 47.93 12.40 20.85
CA LEU A 13 46.56 12.24 21.34
C LEU A 13 45.64 13.38 20.90
N VAL A 14 46.12 14.63 20.93
CA VAL A 14 45.34 15.79 20.47
C VAL A 14 45.07 15.70 18.96
N ILE A 15 46.05 15.29 18.15
CA ILE A 15 45.87 15.09 16.71
C ILE A 15 44.86 13.97 16.45
N VAL A 16 44.98 12.84 17.15
CA VAL A 16 44.02 11.72 17.01
C VAL A 16 42.62 12.16 17.42
N ALA A 17 42.47 12.89 18.53
CA ALA A 17 41.19 13.42 18.99
C ALA A 17 40.58 14.43 17.99
N ALA A 18 41.40 15.31 17.41
CA ALA A 18 40.97 16.27 16.40
C ALA A 18 40.53 15.58 15.11
N VAL A 19 41.27 14.58 14.64
CA VAL A 19 40.91 13.79 13.45
C VAL A 19 39.65 12.97 13.70
N ALA A 20 39.51 12.33 14.86
CA ALA A 20 38.30 11.60 15.22
C ALA A 20 37.08 12.53 15.30
N SER A 21 37.22 13.68 15.97
CA SER A 21 36.17 14.70 16.07
C SER A 21 35.76 15.22 14.69
N HIS A 22 36.72 15.56 13.83
CA HIS A 22 36.46 16.00 12.46
C HIS A 22 35.74 14.91 11.65
N ARG A 23 36.16 13.65 11.76
CA ARG A 23 35.50 12.53 11.08
C ARG A 23 34.06 12.34 11.55
N THR A 24 33.82 12.38 12.85
CA THR A 24 32.46 12.27 13.41
C THR A 24 31.59 13.46 13.02
N ALA A 25 32.12 14.68 13.06
CA ALA A 25 31.40 15.89 12.63
C ALA A 25 31.08 15.86 11.13
N SER A 26 32.04 15.46 10.29
CA SER A 26 31.85 15.30 8.85
C SER A 26 30.80 14.22 8.55
N ALA A 27 30.86 13.08 9.22
CA ALA A 27 29.87 12.01 9.06
C ALA A 27 28.45 12.47 9.41
N ARG A 28 28.29 13.21 10.53
CA ARG A 28 27.00 13.79 10.91
C ARG A 28 26.50 14.82 9.91
N ALA A 29 27.41 15.65 9.36
CA ALA A 29 27.04 16.62 8.34
C ALA A 29 26.58 15.92 7.05
N THR A 30 27.30 14.90 6.58
CA THR A 30 26.91 14.10 5.42
C THR A 30 25.58 13.37 5.64
N GLU A 31 25.34 12.84 6.84
CA GLU A 31 24.05 12.23 7.19
C GLU A 31 22.91 13.25 7.19
N ALA A 32 23.11 14.43 7.77
CA ALA A 32 22.12 15.49 7.76
C ALA A 32 21.81 15.99 6.34
N GLU A 33 22.84 16.11 5.49
CA GLU A 33 22.68 16.45 4.07
C GLU A 33 21.90 15.38 3.30
N ARG A 34 22.20 14.10 3.54
CA ARG A 34 21.46 12.96 2.97
C ARG A 34 19.99 13.05 3.34
N ASP A 35 19.68 13.18 4.62
CA ASP A 35 18.31 13.20 5.10
C ASP A 35 17.54 14.44 4.59
N ALA A 36 18.20 15.60 4.51
CA ALA A 36 17.61 16.82 3.96
C ALA A 36 17.31 16.70 2.45
N ASP A 37 18.23 16.13 1.67
CA ASP A 37 18.01 15.92 0.24
C ASP A 37 16.89 14.90 -0.02
N PHE A 38 16.83 13.81 0.75
CA PHE A 38 15.74 12.84 0.60
C PHE A 38 14.38 13.45 0.94
N ARG A 39 14.29 14.27 2.00
CA ARG A 39 13.07 15.02 2.35
C ARG A 39 12.66 16.02 1.26
N ARG A 40 13.62 16.65 0.60
CA ARG A 40 13.34 17.53 -0.56
C ARG A 40 12.67 16.74 -1.68
N ILE A 41 13.19 15.56 -2.01
CA ILE A 41 12.60 14.68 -3.05
C ILE A 41 11.16 14.32 -2.69
N GLN A 42 10.92 13.89 -1.45
CA GLN A 42 9.58 13.59 -0.96
C GLN A 42 8.66 14.81 -1.03
N SER A 43 9.14 16.00 -0.66
CA SER A 43 8.36 17.23 -0.75
C SER A 43 7.97 17.57 -2.20
N VAL A 44 8.90 17.49 -3.15
CA VAL A 44 8.62 17.74 -4.57
C VAL A 44 7.58 16.74 -5.12
N TYR A 45 7.69 15.47 -4.72
CA TYR A 45 6.67 14.47 -5.04
C TYR A 45 5.30 14.86 -4.47
N LEU A 46 5.25 15.24 -3.19
CA LEU A 46 3.99 15.56 -2.49
C LEU A 46 3.27 16.77 -3.07
N GLU A 47 3.99 17.76 -3.58
CA GLU A 47 3.41 18.91 -4.30
C GLU A 47 2.72 18.49 -5.61
N ARG A 48 3.22 17.45 -6.28
CA ARG A 48 2.70 17.00 -7.59
C ARG A 48 1.66 15.90 -7.47
N VAL A 49 1.79 15.00 -6.50
CA VAL A 49 0.88 13.86 -6.32
C VAL A 49 -0.56 14.31 -6.06
N GLY A 50 -0.73 15.47 -5.42
CA GLY A 50 -2.03 16.10 -5.21
C GLY A 50 -2.84 16.24 -6.50
N TRP A 51 -2.21 16.79 -7.55
CA TRP A 51 -2.82 16.94 -8.86
C TRP A 51 -3.10 15.59 -9.54
N MET A 52 -2.11 14.71 -9.54
CA MET A 52 -2.22 13.38 -10.15
C MET A 52 -3.38 12.56 -9.57
N ARG A 53 -3.49 12.51 -8.24
CA ARG A 53 -4.52 11.67 -7.60
C ARG A 53 -5.93 12.23 -7.81
N THR A 54 -6.11 13.54 -7.91
CA THR A 54 -7.46 14.14 -8.07
C THR A 54 -7.96 14.22 -9.51
N ASN A 55 -7.20 13.76 -10.50
CA ASN A 55 -7.61 13.82 -11.91
C ASN A 55 -8.80 12.87 -12.21
N PRO A 56 -10.04 13.36 -12.40
CA PRO A 56 -11.18 12.46 -12.60
C PRO A 56 -11.15 11.69 -13.93
N ASP A 57 -10.36 12.15 -14.92
CA ASP A 57 -10.18 11.44 -16.18
C ASP A 57 -9.19 10.28 -16.02
N GLU A 58 -9.72 9.06 -16.01
CA GLU A 58 -8.94 7.83 -15.85
C GLU A 58 -7.91 7.64 -16.97
N ALA A 59 -8.22 8.03 -18.22
CA ALA A 59 -7.31 7.85 -19.35
C ALA A 59 -6.09 8.76 -19.21
N SER A 60 -6.33 10.07 -19.03
CA SER A 60 -5.28 11.05 -18.77
C SER A 60 -4.44 10.68 -17.54
N TYR A 61 -5.08 10.23 -16.44
CA TYR A 61 -4.37 9.74 -15.26
C TYR A 61 -3.40 8.61 -15.61
N LYS A 62 -3.88 7.57 -16.30
CA LYS A 62 -3.07 6.39 -16.68
C LYS A 62 -1.91 6.76 -17.60
N ASP A 63 -2.12 7.69 -18.53
CA ASP A 63 -1.07 8.14 -19.46
C ASP A 63 0.06 8.91 -18.74
N GLU A 64 -0.28 9.69 -17.72
CA GLU A 64 0.68 10.51 -16.96
C GLU A 64 1.48 9.70 -15.92
N LEU A 65 0.94 8.58 -15.42
CA LEU A 65 1.53 7.79 -14.33
C LEU A 65 2.99 7.41 -14.56
N LYS A 66 3.32 6.93 -15.77
CA LYS A 66 4.69 6.48 -16.09
C LYS A 66 5.70 7.61 -15.99
N SER A 67 5.37 8.77 -16.58
CA SER A 67 6.24 9.94 -16.57
C SER A 67 6.37 10.53 -15.17
N PHE A 68 5.26 10.57 -14.42
CA PHE A 68 5.22 11.02 -13.03
C PHE A 68 6.17 10.19 -12.14
N PHE A 69 6.04 8.87 -12.16
CA PHE A 69 6.89 8.01 -11.35
C PHE A 69 8.34 7.98 -11.82
N LYS A 70 8.58 8.01 -13.14
CA LYS A 70 9.94 8.12 -13.67
C LYS A 70 10.66 9.34 -13.09
N ALA A 71 10.02 10.51 -13.09
CA ALA A 71 10.64 11.72 -12.55
C ALA A 71 11.00 11.57 -11.06
N TYR A 72 10.13 10.96 -10.25
CA TYR A 72 10.41 10.69 -8.84
C TYR A 72 11.59 9.72 -8.66
N PHE A 73 11.62 8.64 -9.42
CA PHE A 73 12.68 7.63 -9.28
C PHE A 73 14.02 8.08 -9.83
N ASP A 74 14.05 8.92 -10.87
CA ASP A 74 15.28 9.57 -11.35
C ASP A 74 15.91 10.41 -10.20
N ASP A 75 15.09 11.15 -9.44
CA ASP A 75 15.55 11.91 -8.26
C ASP A 75 16.06 10.98 -7.13
N VAL A 76 15.35 9.88 -6.85
CA VAL A 76 15.76 8.88 -5.84
C VAL A 76 17.07 8.21 -6.24
N GLU A 77 17.25 7.85 -7.50
CA GLU A 77 18.50 7.24 -7.99
C GLU A 77 19.67 8.21 -7.88
N ALA A 78 19.48 9.47 -8.29
CA ALA A 78 20.50 10.51 -8.13
C ALA A 78 20.90 10.73 -6.67
N HIS A 79 19.92 10.66 -5.75
CA HIS A 79 20.17 10.70 -4.31
C HIS A 79 21.03 9.52 -3.84
N LEU A 80 20.66 8.29 -4.23
CA LEU A 80 21.41 7.09 -3.87
C LEU A 80 22.84 7.11 -4.43
N ASP A 81 23.02 7.62 -5.65
CA ASP A 81 24.34 7.81 -6.25
C ASP A 81 25.20 8.80 -5.46
N ARG A 82 24.62 9.94 -5.10
CA ARG A 82 25.33 11.00 -4.36
C ARG A 82 25.77 10.55 -2.98
N PHE A 83 24.95 9.77 -2.28
CA PHE A 83 25.20 9.37 -0.88
C PHE A 83 25.60 7.90 -0.73
N ASN A 84 25.95 7.22 -1.83
CA ASN A 84 26.34 5.81 -1.88
C ASN A 84 25.32 4.90 -1.17
N GLY A 85 24.04 5.17 -1.43
CA GLY A 85 22.90 4.44 -0.86
C GLY A 85 22.66 3.09 -1.53
N ASN A 86 21.78 2.29 -0.91
CA ASN A 86 21.45 0.96 -1.41
C ASN A 86 20.51 0.99 -2.63
N LYS A 87 21.07 0.87 -3.83
CA LYS A 87 20.32 0.81 -5.09
C LYS A 87 19.50 -0.47 -5.30
N LYS A 88 19.76 -1.52 -4.53
CA LYS A 88 18.95 -2.74 -4.59
C LYS A 88 17.67 -2.62 -3.80
N PHE A 89 17.54 -1.64 -2.89
CA PHE A 89 16.37 -1.48 -2.01
C PHE A 89 16.04 -2.71 -1.15
N ASP A 90 17.04 -3.55 -0.85
CA ASP A 90 16.90 -4.79 -0.07
C ASP A 90 17.30 -4.64 1.41
N GLY A 91 17.48 -3.40 1.88
CA GLY A 91 17.94 -3.13 3.25
C GLY A 91 17.05 -3.74 4.34
N TYR A 92 15.74 -3.79 4.13
CA TYR A 92 14.82 -4.44 5.07
C TYR A 92 14.98 -5.96 5.11
N LEU A 93 15.28 -6.61 3.98
CA LEU A 93 15.59 -8.05 3.97
C LEU A 93 16.87 -8.35 4.75
N ALA A 94 17.91 -7.56 4.52
CA ALA A 94 19.17 -7.69 5.27
C ALA A 94 18.95 -7.51 6.78
N GLU A 95 18.08 -6.58 7.19
CA GLU A 95 17.69 -6.40 8.59
C GLU A 95 16.93 -7.62 9.14
N LEU A 96 16.02 -8.20 8.37
CA LEU A 96 15.31 -9.43 8.77
C LEU A 96 16.26 -10.61 8.92
N GLU A 97 17.22 -10.78 8.01
CA GLU A 97 18.25 -11.82 8.04
C GLU A 97 19.15 -11.65 9.28
N GLN A 98 19.65 -10.44 9.53
CA GLN A 98 20.47 -10.15 10.71
C GLN A 98 19.71 -10.41 12.03
N ARG A 99 18.41 -10.12 12.08
CA ARG A 99 17.55 -10.43 13.24
C ARG A 99 17.36 -11.92 13.44
N ALA A 100 17.24 -12.68 12.35
CA ALA A 100 17.15 -14.14 12.41
C ALA A 100 18.46 -14.77 12.91
N GLU A 101 19.62 -14.23 12.50
CA GLU A 101 20.93 -14.68 12.95
C GLU A 101 21.25 -14.30 14.41
N SER A 102 20.85 -13.10 14.83
CA SER A 102 21.10 -12.59 16.20
C SER A 102 20.09 -13.07 17.24
N GLY A 103 18.88 -13.46 16.81
CA GLY A 103 17.83 -14.05 17.65
C GLY A 103 17.85 -15.57 17.58
N GLY A 104 18.82 -16.22 18.23
CA GLY A 104 19.00 -17.68 18.14
C GLY A 104 17.71 -18.48 18.32
N GLU A 105 17.32 -19.24 17.29
CA GLU A 105 16.24 -20.27 17.12
C GLU A 105 14.89 -20.13 17.86
N LYS A 106 14.67 -19.12 18.70
CA LYS A 106 13.41 -18.88 19.40
C LYS A 106 12.63 -17.77 18.71
N LYS A 107 11.95 -18.20 17.64
CA LYS A 107 10.62 -17.73 17.22
C LYS A 107 10.48 -16.22 17.02
N ASP A 108 11.07 -15.65 15.96
CA ASP A 108 10.33 -14.62 15.23
C ASP A 108 9.20 -15.31 14.47
N ASN A 109 8.11 -15.66 15.18
CA ASN A 109 6.91 -16.28 14.61
C ASN A 109 6.27 -15.43 13.49
N ARG A 110 6.75 -14.19 13.29
CA ARG A 110 6.29 -13.26 12.27
C ARG A 110 7.35 -13.00 11.18
N ALA A 111 8.46 -13.73 11.17
CA ALA A 111 9.49 -13.57 10.12
C ALA A 111 8.91 -13.87 8.73
N THR A 112 8.15 -14.96 8.60
CA THR A 112 7.44 -15.32 7.37
C THR A 112 6.47 -14.23 6.95
N ASP A 113 5.66 -13.71 7.89
CA ASP A 113 4.72 -12.62 7.60
C ASP A 113 5.47 -11.36 7.15
N ARG A 114 6.51 -10.92 7.87
CA ARG A 114 7.29 -9.73 7.49
C ARG A 114 7.93 -9.85 6.12
N LYS A 115 8.42 -11.05 5.78
CA LYS A 115 8.95 -11.33 4.46
C LYS A 115 7.86 -11.25 3.39
N ALA A 116 6.68 -11.82 3.64
CA ALA A 116 5.54 -11.71 2.72
C ALA A 116 5.09 -10.26 2.51
N PHE A 117 5.05 -9.44 3.58
CA PHE A 117 4.76 -8.00 3.49
C PHE A 117 5.80 -7.26 2.66
N TYR A 118 7.09 -7.55 2.87
CA TYR A 118 8.17 -6.99 2.07
C TYR A 118 8.05 -7.41 0.61
N GLU A 119 7.85 -8.69 0.30
CA GLU A 119 7.73 -9.19 -1.07
C GLU A 119 6.54 -8.57 -1.80
N TYR A 120 5.42 -8.38 -1.10
CA TYR A 120 4.25 -7.71 -1.65
C TYR A 120 4.54 -6.22 -1.95
N ALA A 121 5.11 -5.49 -0.98
CA ALA A 121 5.54 -4.11 -1.21
C ALA A 121 6.59 -4.03 -2.32
N ARG A 122 7.50 -4.99 -2.40
CA ARG A 122 8.57 -5.04 -3.39
C ARG A 122 8.04 -5.21 -4.80
N LYS A 123 7.12 -6.16 -5.02
CA LYS A 123 6.44 -6.35 -6.30
C LYS A 123 5.82 -5.04 -6.79
N GLN A 124 5.16 -4.31 -5.88
CA GLN A 124 4.51 -3.05 -6.21
C GLN A 124 5.53 -1.92 -6.46
N PHE A 125 6.59 -1.86 -5.66
CA PHE A 125 7.69 -0.92 -5.83
C PHE A 125 8.37 -1.09 -7.19
N ASP A 126 8.73 -2.31 -7.57
CA ASP A 126 9.39 -2.60 -8.84
C ASP A 126 8.48 -2.24 -10.03
N ALA A 127 7.17 -2.48 -9.91
CA ALA A 127 6.23 -2.06 -10.94
C ALA A 127 6.19 -0.53 -11.13
N LEU A 128 6.26 0.24 -10.04
CA LEU A 128 6.31 1.69 -10.07
C LEU A 128 7.66 2.19 -10.64
N HIS A 129 8.76 1.63 -10.13
CA HIS A 129 10.14 1.99 -10.48
C HIS A 129 10.44 1.71 -11.96
N GLU A 130 10.00 0.56 -12.47
CA GLU A 130 10.22 0.15 -13.86
C GLU A 130 9.18 0.73 -14.83
N GLY A 131 8.23 1.55 -14.35
CA GLY A 131 7.18 2.14 -15.17
C GLY A 131 6.18 1.12 -15.75
N ARG A 132 6.03 -0.03 -15.09
CA ARG A 132 5.05 -1.09 -15.40
C ARG A 132 3.74 -0.94 -14.64
N TYR A 133 3.66 0.00 -13.71
CA TYR A 133 2.44 0.31 -12.96
C TYR A 133 1.33 0.79 -13.89
N ARG A 134 0.28 -0.02 -14.03
CA ARG A 134 -0.86 0.25 -14.91
C ARG A 134 -2.12 -0.28 -14.24
N PRO A 135 -2.87 0.56 -13.52
CA PRO A 135 -4.08 0.10 -12.86
C PRO A 135 -5.13 -0.36 -13.87
N VAL A 136 -5.77 -1.49 -13.60
CA VAL A 136 -6.87 -2.03 -14.39
C VAL A 136 -8.09 -1.14 -14.22
N LEU A 137 -8.41 -0.80 -12.97
CA LEU A 137 -9.49 0.12 -12.59
C LEU A 137 -8.90 1.24 -11.75
N SER A 138 -9.35 2.46 -11.97
CA SER A 138 -8.94 3.59 -11.15
C SER A 138 -10.10 4.57 -10.96
N ALA A 139 -10.20 5.16 -9.78
CA ALA A 139 -11.15 6.21 -9.50
C ALA A 139 -10.63 7.13 -8.39
N THR A 140 -11.11 8.38 -8.38
CA THR A 140 -10.81 9.35 -7.32
C THR A 140 -12.09 9.89 -6.70
N ASP A 141 -12.06 10.09 -5.39
CA ASP A 141 -13.09 10.80 -4.65
C ASP A 141 -12.49 11.42 -3.38
N LYS A 142 -12.99 12.58 -2.97
CA LYS A 142 -12.56 13.37 -1.79
C LYS A 142 -11.04 13.51 -1.63
N GLY A 143 -10.32 13.65 -2.74
CA GLY A 143 -8.86 13.77 -2.74
C GLY A 143 -8.12 12.43 -2.69
N MET A 144 -8.79 11.33 -2.36
CA MET A 144 -8.19 10.00 -2.39
C MET A 144 -8.30 9.41 -3.79
N ARG A 145 -7.36 8.52 -4.13
CA ARG A 145 -7.45 7.70 -5.34
C ARG A 145 -7.30 6.24 -4.99
N LEU A 146 -8.19 5.42 -5.52
CA LEU A 146 -8.14 3.98 -5.38
C LEU A 146 -7.89 3.36 -6.75
N ASP A 147 -6.81 2.59 -6.81
CA ASP A 147 -6.40 1.83 -7.97
C ASP A 147 -6.56 0.33 -7.68
N ILE A 148 -7.16 -0.41 -8.60
CA ILE A 148 -7.07 -1.87 -8.67
C ILE A 148 -6.03 -2.23 -9.71
N VAL A 149 -4.89 -2.75 -9.27
CA VAL A 149 -3.69 -2.95 -10.09
C VAL A 149 -3.67 -4.32 -10.76
N SER A 150 -4.29 -5.30 -10.12
CA SER A 150 -4.44 -6.66 -10.64
C SER A 150 -5.71 -7.26 -10.04
N ASN A 151 -6.33 -8.15 -10.79
CA ASN A 151 -7.57 -8.84 -10.45
C ASN A 151 -7.50 -10.32 -10.88
N ASP A 152 -6.33 -10.92 -10.72
CA ASP A 152 -6.01 -12.27 -11.18
C ASP A 152 -6.51 -13.35 -10.20
N VAL A 153 -6.74 -14.55 -10.70
CA VAL A 153 -6.97 -15.73 -9.86
C VAL A 153 -5.64 -16.30 -9.39
N VAL A 154 -5.51 -16.48 -8.08
CA VAL A 154 -4.29 -17.00 -7.44
C VAL A 154 -4.63 -18.14 -6.50
N MET A 155 -3.67 -19.03 -6.25
CA MET A 155 -3.83 -20.10 -5.28
C MET A 155 -3.48 -19.56 -3.88
N VAL A 156 -4.48 -19.52 -2.99
CA VAL A 156 -4.31 -19.13 -1.58
C VAL A 156 -4.60 -20.35 -0.72
N MET A 157 -3.58 -20.82 0.01
CA MET A 157 -3.70 -22.04 0.84
C MET A 157 -4.25 -23.27 0.09
N GLY A 158 -3.96 -23.39 -1.21
CA GLY A 158 -4.43 -24.50 -2.05
C GLY A 158 -5.85 -24.34 -2.62
N LYS A 159 -6.54 -23.21 -2.35
CA LYS A 159 -7.83 -22.86 -2.95
C LYS A 159 -7.65 -21.74 -3.98
N PRO A 160 -8.24 -21.83 -5.19
CA PRO A 160 -8.26 -20.72 -6.13
C PRO A 160 -9.12 -19.58 -5.60
N GLN A 161 -8.58 -18.36 -5.59
CA GLN A 161 -9.28 -17.16 -5.15
C GLN A 161 -8.98 -16.00 -6.09
N ILE A 162 -9.95 -15.10 -6.29
CA ILE A 162 -9.79 -13.87 -7.05
C ILE A 162 -9.07 -12.88 -6.15
N ARG A 163 -7.86 -12.48 -6.52
CA ARG A 163 -7.08 -11.50 -5.76
C ARG A 163 -7.18 -10.11 -6.39
N LEU A 164 -7.90 -9.22 -5.71
CA LEU A 164 -8.00 -7.81 -6.08
C LEU A 164 -6.88 -7.03 -5.39
N GLN A 165 -5.78 -6.76 -6.11
CA GLN A 165 -4.68 -5.96 -5.60
C GLN A 165 -5.02 -4.48 -5.68
N LEU A 166 -5.01 -3.79 -4.55
CA LEU A 166 -5.39 -2.39 -4.43
C LEU A 166 -4.24 -1.51 -3.97
N VAL A 167 -4.26 -0.28 -4.46
CA VAL A 167 -3.38 0.79 -4.02
C VAL A 167 -4.24 2.02 -3.76
N LEU A 168 -4.24 2.48 -2.51
CA LEU A 168 -4.94 3.68 -2.09
C LEU A 168 -3.92 4.81 -1.90
N TRP A 169 -4.23 5.98 -2.45
CA TRP A 169 -3.38 7.16 -2.41
C TRP A 169 -4.05 8.28 -1.65
N GLY A 170 -3.26 9.02 -0.87
CA GLY A 170 -3.69 10.30 -0.31
C GLY A 170 -4.65 10.20 0.88
N ALA A 171 -4.82 9.01 1.45
CA ALA A 171 -5.44 8.84 2.74
C ALA A 171 -4.57 9.46 3.85
N GLN A 172 -5.23 10.00 4.87
CA GLN A 172 -4.58 10.69 5.98
C GLN A 172 -3.73 9.73 6.80
N ARG A 173 -2.54 10.18 7.18
CA ARG A 173 -1.67 9.44 8.10
C ARG A 173 -1.75 10.03 9.50
N VAL A 174 -1.69 9.15 10.48
CA VAL A 174 -1.69 9.52 11.89
C VAL A 174 -0.54 8.81 12.59
N GLU A 175 0.05 9.51 13.56
CA GLU A 175 0.99 8.88 14.47
C GLU A 175 0.18 8.11 15.51
N LYS A 176 0.32 6.78 15.50
CA LYS A 176 -0.32 5.90 16.48
C LYS A 176 0.70 5.55 17.56
N ASP A 177 0.32 5.78 18.81
CA ASP A 177 1.09 5.35 19.97
C ASP A 177 0.75 3.88 20.29
N GLU A 178 1.74 2.99 20.20
CA GLU A 178 1.65 1.59 20.62
C GLU A 178 2.42 1.35 21.94
N GLY A 179 2.44 2.36 22.82
CA GLY A 179 3.01 2.34 24.16
C GLY A 179 4.51 2.61 24.18
N LYS A 180 5.32 1.69 23.64
CA LYS A 180 6.79 1.84 23.61
C LYS A 180 7.32 2.42 22.29
N VAL A 181 6.49 2.41 21.26
CA VAL A 181 6.87 2.84 19.91
C VAL A 181 5.72 3.64 19.32
N LYS A 182 6.05 4.79 18.74
CA LYS A 182 5.13 5.52 17.88
C LYS A 182 5.31 5.06 16.45
N LYS A 183 4.21 4.78 15.77
CA LYS A 183 4.21 4.28 14.39
C LYS A 183 3.30 5.16 13.55
N MET A 184 3.81 5.60 12.39
CA MET A 184 2.95 6.17 11.37
C MET A 184 2.08 5.08 10.75
N VAL A 185 0.77 5.31 10.76
CA VAL A 185 -0.22 4.47 10.11
C VAL A 185 -1.12 5.33 9.24
N THR A 186 -1.69 4.72 8.20
CA THR A 186 -2.71 5.33 7.37
C THR A 186 -4.05 5.05 8.04
N SER A 187 -4.83 6.10 8.27
CA SER A 187 -6.12 6.07 8.97
C SER A 187 -7.28 5.48 8.16
N ALA A 188 -6.99 4.87 7.01
CA ALA A 188 -8.00 4.37 6.09
C ALA A 188 -8.69 3.15 6.69
N ALA A 189 -10.02 3.16 6.74
CA ALA A 189 -10.85 1.99 7.02
C ALA A 189 -11.71 1.70 5.79
N PHE A 190 -11.84 0.43 5.43
CA PHE A 190 -12.55 0.01 4.23
C PHE A 190 -13.86 -0.68 4.59
N ASP A 191 -14.90 -0.38 3.81
CA ASP A 191 -16.17 -1.11 3.78
C ASP A 191 -16.54 -1.37 2.32
N THR A 192 -16.49 -2.64 1.93
CA THR A 192 -16.61 -3.07 0.55
C THR A 192 -17.81 -3.98 0.36
N VAL A 193 -18.52 -3.77 -0.74
CA VAL A 193 -19.67 -4.56 -1.17
C VAL A 193 -19.50 -4.99 -2.62
N TRP A 194 -19.71 -6.27 -2.88
CA TRP A 194 -19.70 -6.88 -4.21
C TRP A 194 -21.08 -7.46 -4.48
N LYS A 195 -21.83 -6.88 -5.41
CA LYS A 195 -23.14 -7.39 -5.84
C LYS A 195 -22.96 -8.23 -7.10
N LEU A 196 -23.49 -9.44 -7.06
CA LEU A 196 -23.38 -10.43 -8.12
C LEU A 196 -24.71 -10.52 -8.86
N THR A 197 -24.73 -10.26 -10.17
CA THR A 197 -25.96 -10.33 -10.97
C THR A 197 -25.82 -11.21 -12.21
N ASP A 198 -26.94 -11.77 -12.65
CA ASP A 198 -27.05 -12.42 -13.94
C ASP A 198 -27.10 -11.39 -15.10
N ALA A 199 -27.19 -11.88 -16.33
CA ALA A 199 -27.17 -11.02 -17.52
C ALA A 199 -28.41 -10.12 -17.63
N LYS A 200 -29.50 -10.50 -16.97
CA LYS A 200 -30.77 -9.77 -16.91
C LYS A 200 -30.81 -8.76 -15.75
N GLY A 201 -29.76 -8.72 -14.93
CA GLY A 201 -29.67 -7.84 -13.76
C GLY A 201 -30.35 -8.40 -12.50
N LYS A 202 -30.74 -9.68 -12.49
CA LYS A 202 -31.25 -10.32 -11.27
C LYS A 202 -30.10 -10.48 -10.27
N LEU A 203 -30.32 -10.04 -9.04
CA LEU A 203 -29.38 -10.25 -7.94
C LEU A 203 -29.30 -11.74 -7.61
N LEU A 204 -28.08 -12.29 -7.64
CA LEU A 204 -27.77 -13.68 -7.30
C LEU A 204 -27.11 -13.79 -5.93
N GLY A 205 -26.38 -12.75 -5.51
CA GLY A 205 -25.70 -12.73 -4.22
C GLY A 205 -25.02 -11.40 -3.93
N GLU A 206 -24.63 -11.23 -2.68
CA GLU A 206 -23.90 -10.07 -2.19
C GLU A 206 -22.76 -10.60 -1.31
N MET A 207 -21.54 -10.10 -1.52
CA MET A 207 -20.40 -10.31 -0.62
C MET A 207 -20.02 -8.99 0.02
N ARG A 208 -19.58 -9.04 1.28
CA ARG A 208 -19.12 -7.87 2.02
C ARG A 208 -17.74 -8.11 2.60
N GLY A 209 -16.93 -7.08 2.66
CA GLY A 209 -15.58 -7.12 3.21
C GLY A 209 -15.23 -5.83 3.95
N GLY A 210 -14.50 -5.96 5.05
CA GLY A 210 -13.94 -4.81 5.77
C GLY A 210 -12.58 -4.41 5.21
N ASP A 211 -11.58 -4.30 6.08
CA ASP A 211 -10.19 -4.06 5.68
C ASP A 211 -9.65 -5.17 4.75
N PRO A 212 -8.73 -4.83 3.82
CA PRO A 212 -8.05 -5.80 2.96
C PRO A 212 -7.36 -6.93 3.75
N SER A 213 -7.35 -8.15 3.20
CA SER A 213 -6.75 -9.34 3.81
C SER A 213 -5.28 -9.15 4.20
N MET A 214 -4.53 -8.42 3.35
CA MET A 214 -3.24 -7.84 3.71
C MET A 214 -3.32 -6.33 3.47
N LYS A 215 -2.83 -5.55 4.43
CA LYS A 215 -2.82 -4.09 4.39
C LYS A 215 -1.47 -3.56 4.85
N ILE A 216 -0.82 -2.76 4.01
CA ILE A 216 0.46 -2.11 4.29
C ILE A 216 0.23 -0.60 4.29
N ASP A 217 0.05 -0.06 5.49
CA ASP A 217 -0.24 1.36 5.71
C ASP A 217 0.92 2.30 5.39
N TYR A 218 2.16 1.80 5.51
CA TYR A 218 3.38 2.60 5.40
C TYR A 218 4.48 1.80 4.68
N PRO A 219 4.38 1.62 3.35
CA PRO A 219 5.33 0.84 2.55
C PRO A 219 6.77 1.37 2.61
N GLU A 220 6.94 2.68 2.84
CA GLU A 220 8.25 3.34 2.94
C GLU A 220 9.12 2.79 4.08
N ARG A 221 8.49 2.18 5.09
CA ARG A 221 9.20 1.46 6.16
C ARG A 221 9.88 0.18 5.65
N LEU A 222 9.31 -0.46 4.64
CA LEU A 222 9.83 -1.70 4.06
C LEU A 222 10.83 -1.38 2.95
N ILE A 223 10.60 -0.30 2.20
CA ILE A 223 11.44 0.13 1.09
C ILE A 223 11.59 1.65 1.16
N ALA A 224 12.77 2.14 1.55
CA ALA A 224 12.99 3.56 1.85
C ALA A 224 12.63 4.50 0.68
N GLY A 225 12.85 4.07 -0.57
CA GLY A 225 12.53 4.85 -1.77
C GLY A 225 11.08 4.79 -2.22
N PHE A 226 10.20 4.06 -1.52
CA PHE A 226 8.81 3.89 -1.93
C PHE A 226 8.08 5.26 -1.98
N PRO A 227 7.28 5.56 -3.02
CA PRO A 227 6.60 6.85 -3.11
C PRO A 227 5.66 7.11 -1.92
N PRO A 228 5.64 8.34 -1.37
CA PRO A 228 4.90 8.59 -0.16
C PRO A 228 3.37 8.63 -0.35
N GLN A 229 2.62 8.48 0.75
CA GLN A 229 1.13 8.50 0.82
C GLN A 229 0.40 7.33 0.15
N MET A 230 1.14 6.29 -0.26
CA MET A 230 0.54 5.07 -0.77
C MET A 230 0.26 4.09 0.38
N LEU A 231 -0.89 3.44 0.30
CA LEU A 231 -1.27 2.26 1.07
C LEU A 231 -1.47 1.12 0.10
N LEU A 232 -0.96 -0.06 0.44
CA LEU A 232 -1.12 -1.26 -0.37
C LEU A 232 -2.07 -2.24 0.31
N GLY A 233 -2.83 -2.99 -0.47
CA GLY A 233 -3.55 -4.13 0.08
C GLY A 233 -4.08 -5.06 -0.98
N HIS A 234 -4.73 -6.14 -0.54
CA HIS A 234 -5.53 -6.94 -1.45
C HIS A 234 -6.71 -7.59 -0.75
N TYR A 235 -7.78 -7.81 -1.51
CA TYR A 235 -8.86 -8.73 -1.14
C TYR A 235 -8.64 -10.06 -1.83
N ASP A 236 -8.92 -11.14 -1.12
CA ASP A 236 -8.98 -12.49 -1.69
C ASP A 236 -10.44 -12.94 -1.60
N LEU A 237 -11.09 -13.06 -2.76
CA LEU A 237 -12.48 -13.45 -2.88
C LEU A 237 -12.57 -14.90 -3.34
N ASP A 238 -13.56 -15.64 -2.85
CA ASP A 238 -13.87 -16.93 -3.42
C ASP A 238 -14.35 -16.78 -4.87
N LEU A 239 -14.16 -17.84 -5.67
CA LEU A 239 -14.69 -17.90 -7.01
C LEU A 239 -16.22 -17.75 -6.99
N LEU A 240 -16.75 -17.17 -8.07
CA LEU A 240 -18.14 -16.78 -8.18
C LEU A 240 -18.98 -17.93 -8.77
N PRO A 241 -20.28 -18.04 -8.44
CA PRO A 241 -21.18 -18.98 -9.09
C PRO A 241 -21.20 -18.82 -10.62
N ALA A 242 -21.39 -19.93 -11.34
CA ALA A 242 -21.31 -19.96 -12.80
C ALA A 242 -22.33 -19.03 -13.49
N GLU A 243 -23.48 -18.81 -12.84
CA GLU A 243 -24.58 -17.98 -13.33
C GLU A 243 -24.29 -16.48 -13.24
N VAL A 244 -23.28 -16.07 -12.45
CA VAL A 244 -22.89 -14.67 -12.33
C VAL A 244 -22.27 -14.20 -13.64
N THR A 245 -22.76 -13.08 -14.16
CA THR A 245 -22.22 -12.47 -15.39
C THR A 245 -21.70 -11.07 -15.15
N LYS A 246 -22.21 -10.37 -14.13
CA LYS A 246 -21.81 -9.02 -13.79
C LYS A 246 -21.52 -8.90 -12.30
N LEU A 247 -20.52 -8.09 -12.00
CA LEU A 247 -20.10 -7.72 -10.66
C LEU A 247 -20.17 -6.19 -10.53
N GLU A 248 -20.94 -5.72 -9.55
CA GLU A 248 -20.90 -4.33 -9.11
C GLU A 248 -20.10 -4.26 -7.80
N MET A 249 -18.93 -3.63 -7.86
CA MET A 249 -18.04 -3.44 -6.73
C MET A 249 -18.18 -2.02 -6.21
N THR A 250 -18.47 -1.87 -4.92
CA THR A 250 -18.46 -0.59 -4.21
C THR A 250 -17.47 -0.66 -3.07
N ILE A 251 -16.45 0.20 -3.07
CA ILE A 251 -15.47 0.32 -2.00
C ILE A 251 -15.64 1.69 -1.35
N ASN A 252 -16.03 1.70 -0.08
CA ASN A 252 -16.04 2.89 0.75
C ASN A 252 -14.75 2.96 1.56
N VAL A 253 -14.14 4.13 1.60
CA VAL A 253 -12.92 4.39 2.36
C VAL A 253 -13.15 5.59 3.27
N ALA A 254 -13.14 5.34 4.58
CA ALA A 254 -13.12 6.39 5.59
C ALA A 254 -11.67 6.71 5.97
N SER A 255 -11.28 7.97 5.91
CA SER A 255 -9.96 8.44 6.33
C SER A 255 -10.09 9.57 7.36
N HIS A 256 -9.34 9.45 8.44
CA HIS A 256 -9.42 10.33 9.60
C HIS A 256 -8.14 11.14 9.76
N ALA A 257 -8.27 12.47 9.76
CA ALA A 257 -7.16 13.37 10.03
C ALA A 257 -6.91 13.46 11.55
N ALA A 258 -5.64 13.63 11.93
CA ALA A 258 -5.25 13.88 13.33
C ALA A 258 -5.90 15.14 13.91
N SER A 259 -6.29 16.10 13.06
CA SER A 259 -7.03 17.32 13.43
C SER A 259 -8.51 17.10 13.68
N GLY A 260 -9.03 15.87 13.54
CA GLY A 260 -10.44 15.52 13.78
C GLY A 260 -11.36 15.58 12.55
N GLY A 261 -10.83 15.93 11.38
CA GLY A 261 -11.59 15.90 10.12
C GLY A 261 -11.72 14.49 9.55
N ASN A 262 -12.85 14.20 8.90
CA ASN A 262 -13.12 12.91 8.25
C ASN A 262 -13.37 13.11 6.76
N ALA A 263 -12.78 12.24 5.94
CA ALA A 263 -13.04 12.15 4.50
C ALA A 263 -13.53 10.74 4.17
N ASN A 264 -14.76 10.64 3.67
CA ASN A 264 -15.36 9.38 3.23
C ASN A 264 -15.43 9.40 1.70
N ALA A 265 -14.62 8.56 1.07
CA ALA A 265 -14.64 8.37 -0.39
C ALA A 265 -15.42 7.11 -0.74
N THR A 266 -16.14 7.16 -1.86
CA THR A 266 -16.86 6.01 -2.41
C THR A 266 -16.42 5.76 -3.84
N TYR A 267 -16.03 4.53 -4.13
CA TYR A 267 -15.63 4.09 -5.46
C TYR A 267 -16.56 2.99 -5.94
N THR A 268 -17.04 3.09 -7.18
CA THR A 268 -17.96 2.11 -7.75
C THR A 268 -17.53 1.72 -9.15
N TRP A 269 -17.44 0.41 -9.40
CA TRP A 269 -17.17 -0.15 -10.72
C TRP A 269 -18.16 -1.25 -11.05
N LYS A 270 -18.55 -1.33 -12.34
CA LYS A 270 -19.35 -2.42 -12.89
C LYS A 270 -18.50 -3.18 -13.89
N LEU A 271 -18.41 -4.49 -13.71
CA LEU A 271 -17.51 -5.35 -14.46
C LEU A 271 -18.28 -6.52 -15.01
N ASP A 272 -17.95 -6.92 -16.25
CA ASP A 272 -18.34 -8.24 -16.74
C ASP A 272 -17.42 -9.28 -16.08
N VAL A 273 -18.02 -10.35 -15.57
CA VAL A 273 -17.29 -11.40 -14.85
C VAL A 273 -16.64 -12.34 -15.85
N PRO A 274 -15.30 -12.42 -15.90
CA PRO A 274 -14.61 -13.28 -16.84
C PRO A 274 -14.72 -14.75 -16.42
N SER A 275 -14.50 -15.67 -17.35
CA SER A 275 -14.73 -17.11 -17.13
C SER A 275 -13.88 -17.71 -16.01
N GLU A 276 -12.65 -17.24 -15.87
CA GLU A 276 -11.67 -17.70 -14.89
C GLU A 276 -12.06 -17.38 -13.44
N TRP A 277 -12.93 -16.40 -13.22
CA TRP A 277 -13.45 -16.04 -11.89
C TRP A 277 -14.57 -16.96 -11.42
N LYS A 278 -15.06 -17.82 -12.30
CA LYS A 278 -16.24 -18.66 -12.03
C LYS A 278 -15.81 -20.03 -11.53
N LEU A 279 -16.63 -20.55 -10.64
CA LEU A 279 -16.60 -21.93 -10.21
C LEU A 279 -16.80 -22.88 -11.40
N GLY A 280 -16.16 -24.05 -11.33
CA GLY A 280 -16.35 -25.12 -12.28
C GLY A 280 -17.78 -25.68 -12.23
N ALA A 281 -18.17 -26.41 -13.29
CA ALA A 281 -19.46 -27.10 -13.29
C ALA A 281 -19.52 -28.10 -12.11
N ASN A 282 -20.52 -27.94 -11.24
CA ASN A 282 -20.77 -28.72 -10.01
C ASN A 282 -19.93 -28.35 -8.77
N GLU A 283 -19.24 -27.21 -8.75
CA GLU A 283 -18.62 -26.70 -7.53
C GLU A 283 -19.63 -25.83 -6.74
N THR A 284 -19.69 -26.04 -5.43
CA THR A 284 -20.60 -25.29 -4.54
C THR A 284 -19.90 -24.04 -4.04
N TRP A 285 -20.62 -22.91 -4.04
CA TRP A 285 -20.13 -21.68 -3.44
C TRP A 285 -20.11 -21.80 -1.91
N GLU A 286 -18.91 -21.92 -1.34
CA GLU A 286 -18.70 -22.11 0.10
C GLU A 286 -18.94 -20.82 0.90
N GLY A 287 -19.46 -20.93 2.13
CA GLY A 287 -19.61 -19.79 3.05
C GLY A 287 -20.79 -18.86 2.75
N ALA A 288 -21.60 -19.15 1.74
CA ALA A 288 -22.81 -18.41 1.44
C ALA A 288 -23.86 -18.59 2.55
N THR A 289 -24.28 -17.49 3.17
CA THR A 289 -25.47 -17.45 4.02
C THR A 289 -26.65 -17.02 3.16
N GLN A 290 -27.68 -17.86 3.08
CA GLN A 290 -28.90 -17.54 2.36
C GLN A 290 -29.82 -16.75 3.28
N GLU A 291 -29.86 -15.43 3.10
CA GLU A 291 -30.88 -14.58 3.71
C GLU A 291 -31.93 -14.23 2.64
N GLU A 292 -33.19 -14.63 2.85
CA GLU A 292 -34.30 -14.12 2.05
C GLU A 292 -34.52 -12.64 2.43
N ARG A 293 -34.00 -11.72 1.60
CA ARG A 293 -34.34 -10.30 1.74
C ARG A 293 -35.84 -10.11 1.45
N PRO A 294 -36.57 -9.32 2.27
CA PRO A 294 -37.96 -8.97 1.98
C PRO A 294 -38.08 -8.34 0.58
N GLU A 295 -39.12 -8.68 -0.18
CA GLU A 295 -39.34 -8.16 -1.55
C GLU A 295 -39.30 -6.61 -1.64
N GLU A 296 -39.60 -5.93 -0.54
CA GLU A 296 -39.63 -4.48 -0.38
C GLU A 296 -38.25 -3.82 -0.50
N GLU A 297 -37.16 -4.55 -0.21
CA GLU A 297 -35.78 -4.08 -0.37
C GLU A 297 -35.18 -4.40 -1.74
N ILE A 298 -35.86 -5.26 -2.51
CA ILE A 298 -35.40 -5.78 -3.80
C ILE A 298 -35.99 -4.98 -4.97
N ASP A 299 -37.20 -4.42 -4.80
CA ASP A 299 -37.90 -3.62 -5.82
C ASP A 299 -38.35 -2.25 -5.28
N PRO A 300 -37.68 -1.14 -5.69
CA PRO A 300 -38.05 0.21 -5.25
C PRO A 300 -39.45 0.64 -5.72
N ALA A 301 -40.06 -0.01 -6.73
CA ALA A 301 -41.42 0.28 -7.16
C ALA A 301 -42.48 -0.23 -6.16
N LYS A 302 -42.18 -1.32 -5.43
CA LYS A 302 -43.08 -1.91 -4.43
C LYS A 302 -42.98 -1.27 -3.04
N ALA A 303 -41.85 -0.65 -2.71
CA ALA A 303 -41.68 0.10 -1.45
C ALA A 303 -42.68 1.29 -1.33
N SER A 304 -43.09 1.87 -2.46
CA SER A 304 -44.08 2.95 -2.53
C SER A 304 -45.54 2.51 -2.37
N ALA A 305 -45.85 1.22 -2.53
CA ALA A 305 -47.23 0.71 -2.51
C ALA A 305 -47.83 0.60 -1.09
N LYS A 306 -47.00 0.59 -0.04
CA LYS A 306 -47.44 0.40 1.36
C LYS A 306 -47.48 1.68 2.19
N LYS A 307 -46.97 2.81 1.69
CA LYS A 307 -47.07 4.14 2.36
C LYS A 307 -48.39 4.87 2.07
N GLY A 308 -49.31 4.22 1.34
CA GLY A 308 -50.60 4.79 0.92
C GLY A 308 -51.84 4.05 1.44
N GLU A 309 -51.70 3.14 2.41
CA GLU A 309 -52.82 2.57 3.17
C GLU A 309 -52.86 3.12 4.60
#